data_AF-A0A6V7W3B5-F1
#
_entry.id   AF-A0A6V7W3B5-F1
#
_cell.length_a   1.000
_cell.length_b   1.000
_cell.length_c   1.000
_cell.angle_alpha   90.00
_cell.angle_beta   90.00
_cell.angle_gamma   90.00
#
_symmetry.space_group_name_H-M   'P 1'
#
loop_
_entity.id
_entity.type
_entity.pdbx_description
1 polymer ?
#
loop_
_entity_poly.entity_id
_entity_poly.type
_entity_poly.pdbx_seq_one_letter_code
_entity_poly.pdbx_strand_id
1 'polypeptide(L)'
;MAHKIVFANFTRQCLFSTLQSSTICSSQFLPEIKQKRTIVDKHLFKLPEDYPEPWPYKEKPFPARLCPFDPGFARRHENSKLIIVEGNIGSGKSEFARELADALGFYHMPSFSMNEILIDRYGNDMRKFHHLFPKRFRVPDEIMFYKDPASDQTAVMQNTIYQCRFDQYLNALAHILNTGQGVVLERSLYSDFVFVNAMREKDWISPEFLNIIIL
;
A
#
# COMPACT_ATOMS: atom_id res chain seq x y z
N MET A 1 -9.41 12.78 10.23
CA MET A 1 -7.98 13.07 10.48
C MET A 1 -7.19 12.51 9.31
N ALA A 2 -7.04 13.31 8.26
CA ALA A 2 -6.33 12.89 7.05
C ALA A 2 -4.83 12.72 7.35
N HIS A 3 -4.32 11.52 7.16
CA HIS A 3 -2.89 11.22 7.19
C HIS A 3 -2.21 11.97 6.04
N LYS A 4 -1.78 13.22 6.30
CA LYS A 4 -0.89 13.95 5.41
C LYS A 4 0.47 13.26 5.40
N ILE A 5 0.81 12.63 4.29
CA ILE A 5 2.19 12.24 3.99
C ILE A 5 2.65 13.03 2.77
N VAL A 6 3.72 13.78 2.97
CA VAL A 6 4.36 14.66 2.00
C VAL A 6 5.47 13.83 1.35
N PHE A 7 5.26 13.33 0.14
CA PHE A 7 6.35 12.81 -0.68
C PHE A 7 7.05 13.97 -1.37
N ALA A 8 8.24 14.32 -0.87
CA ALA A 8 9.18 15.16 -1.59
C ALA A 8 10.12 14.25 -2.41
N ASN A 9 9.99 14.36 -3.74
CA ASN A 9 10.99 14.09 -4.78
C ASN A 9 12.02 12.97 -4.53
N PHE A 10 11.69 11.75 -4.95
CA PHE A 10 12.67 10.68 -5.16
C PHE A 10 12.74 10.32 -6.65
N THR A 11 13.44 11.14 -7.42
CA THR A 11 13.75 10.87 -8.83
C THR A 11 15.19 10.38 -9.00
N ARG A 12 15.29 9.19 -9.65
CA ARG A 12 16.35 8.68 -10.53
C ARG A 12 17.79 8.54 -10.01
N GLN A 13 18.36 7.36 -10.30
CA GLN A 13 19.76 6.88 -10.29
C GLN A 13 19.97 5.86 -9.15
N CYS A 14 20.36 4.60 -9.39
CA CYS A 14 21.48 4.15 -10.22
C CYS A 14 21.20 2.80 -10.91
N LEU A 15 21.46 2.75 -12.21
CA LEU A 15 21.69 1.54 -13.00
C LEU A 15 23.17 1.53 -13.39
N PHE A 16 23.99 0.68 -12.78
CA PHE A 16 25.36 0.31 -13.21
C PHE A 16 25.68 -1.03 -12.51
N SER A 17 25.68 -2.18 -13.19
CA SER A 17 26.66 -2.75 -14.13
C SER A 17 27.58 -3.76 -13.43
N THR A 18 27.48 -5.03 -13.81
CA THR A 18 28.65 -5.93 -13.98
C THR A 18 28.22 -7.15 -14.81
N LEU A 19 28.68 -7.19 -16.06
CA LEU A 19 28.81 -8.40 -16.86
C LEU A 19 30.09 -9.11 -16.42
N GLN A 20 30.01 -10.36 -15.99
CA GLN A 20 31.18 -11.24 -15.92
C GLN A 20 30.86 -12.63 -16.49
N SER A 21 31.82 -13.08 -17.29
CA SER A 21 31.78 -14.21 -18.22
C SER A 21 31.52 -15.57 -17.58
N SER A 22 30.76 -16.40 -18.29
CA SER A 22 30.52 -17.81 -17.98
C SER A 22 31.71 -18.69 -18.36
N THR A 23 32.21 -19.49 -17.43
CA THR A 23 32.95 -20.72 -17.72
C THR A 23 32.19 -21.87 -17.05
N ILE A 24 31.75 -22.82 -17.87
CA ILE A 24 30.92 -23.95 -17.48
C ILE A 24 31.83 -25.02 -16.88
N CYS A 25 31.69 -25.30 -15.58
CA CYS A 25 32.23 -26.49 -14.93
C CYS A 25 31.06 -27.27 -14.35
N SER A 26 30.73 -28.39 -14.99
CA SER A 26 29.72 -29.34 -14.59
C SER A 26 30.20 -30.15 -13.39
N SER A 27 29.65 -29.86 -12.21
CA SER A 27 29.46 -30.87 -11.17
C SER A 27 28.02 -30.78 -10.71
N GLN A 28 27.26 -31.86 -10.88
CA GLN A 28 25.87 -31.95 -10.46
C GLN A 28 25.84 -32.11 -8.93
N PHE A 29 26.05 -31.01 -8.20
CA PHE A 29 25.52 -30.88 -6.85
C PHE A 29 24.07 -30.42 -6.99
N LEU A 30 23.12 -31.28 -6.65
CA LEU A 30 21.78 -30.79 -6.34
C LEU A 30 21.94 -29.85 -5.14
N PRO A 31 21.62 -28.55 -5.25
CA PRO A 31 21.69 -27.68 -4.09
C PRO A 31 20.68 -28.22 -3.09
N GLU A 32 21.19 -28.65 -1.92
CA GLU A 32 20.36 -28.90 -0.76
C GLU A 32 19.50 -27.65 -0.57
N ILE A 33 18.18 -27.77 -0.77
CA ILE A 33 17.26 -26.66 -0.56
C ILE A 33 17.21 -26.45 0.95
N LYS A 34 18.21 -25.74 1.49
CA LYS A 34 18.16 -25.22 2.85
C LYS A 34 16.95 -24.30 2.87
N GLN A 35 15.87 -24.76 3.48
CA GLN A 35 14.70 -23.96 3.75
C GLN A 35 15.13 -22.77 4.61
N LYS A 36 15.45 -21.66 3.96
CA LYS A 36 15.71 -20.39 4.64
C LYS A 36 14.35 -19.83 5.02
N ARG A 37 14.00 -19.92 6.30
CA ARG A 37 12.78 -19.28 6.82
C ARG A 37 12.98 -17.77 6.69
N THR A 38 12.15 -17.13 5.87
CA THR A 38 12.26 -15.68 5.62
C THR A 38 11.47 -14.85 6.63
N ILE A 39 10.49 -15.45 7.31
CA ILE A 39 9.63 -14.79 8.30
C ILE A 39 9.58 -15.66 9.57
N VAL A 40 9.64 -15.00 10.72
CA VAL A 40 9.69 -15.61 12.05
C VAL A 40 8.57 -15.05 12.92
N ASP A 41 7.91 -15.89 13.71
CA ASP A 41 6.89 -15.46 14.67
C ASP A 41 7.46 -14.48 15.70
N LYS A 42 6.60 -13.59 16.23
CA LYS A 42 7.03 -12.54 17.18
C LYS A 42 7.76 -13.07 18.42
N HIS A 43 7.42 -14.27 18.88
CA HIS A 43 8.01 -14.88 20.07
C HIS A 43 9.43 -15.42 19.86
N LEU A 44 9.74 -15.80 18.62
CA LEU A 44 11.04 -16.33 18.22
C LEU A 44 11.94 -15.22 17.65
N PHE A 45 11.33 -14.11 17.23
CA PHE A 45 12.02 -12.97 16.67
C PHE A 45 12.86 -12.25 17.73
N LYS A 46 14.17 -12.20 17.50
CA LYS A 46 15.14 -11.49 18.35
C LYS A 46 16.00 -10.60 17.48
N LEU A 47 16.10 -9.34 17.87
CA LEU A 47 17.00 -8.38 17.24
C LEU A 47 18.39 -8.44 17.91
N PRO A 48 19.47 -8.12 17.19
CA PRO A 48 20.78 -7.89 17.79
C PRO A 48 20.72 -6.77 18.84
N GLU A 49 21.63 -6.79 19.82
CA GLU A 49 21.68 -5.76 20.86
C GLU A 49 21.99 -4.36 20.29
N ASP A 50 22.89 -4.28 19.29
CA ASP A 50 23.27 -3.04 18.59
C ASP A 50 22.28 -2.63 17.48
N TYR A 51 21.01 -2.98 17.59
CA TYR A 51 20.03 -2.68 16.54
C TYR A 51 19.56 -1.21 16.61
N PRO A 52 19.59 -0.46 15.49
CA PRO A 52 19.26 0.97 15.50
C PRO A 52 17.78 1.22 15.81
N GLU A 53 17.51 2.30 16.56
CA GLU A 53 16.14 2.68 16.89
C GLU A 53 15.33 3.11 15.65
N PRO A 54 14.01 2.83 15.63
CA PRO A 54 13.09 3.29 14.59
C PRO A 54 13.10 4.81 14.41
N TRP A 55 13.11 5.29 13.17
CA TRP A 55 13.02 6.73 12.90
C TRP A 55 11.57 7.24 13.08
N PRO A 56 11.34 8.34 13.84
CA PRO A 56 10.00 8.89 14.09
C PRO A 56 9.46 9.69 12.90
N TYR A 57 9.20 9.01 11.78
CA TYR A 57 8.83 9.62 10.49
C TYR A 57 7.48 10.35 10.48
N LYS A 58 6.60 10.07 11.45
CA LYS A 58 5.31 10.75 11.60
C LYS A 58 5.44 12.18 12.11
N GLU A 59 6.46 12.44 12.93
CA GLU A 59 6.69 13.73 13.58
C GLU A 59 7.80 14.53 12.90
N LYS A 60 8.84 13.82 12.42
CA LYS A 60 10.06 14.42 11.90
C LYS A 60 10.34 13.97 10.47
N PRO A 61 10.48 14.90 9.51
CA PRO A 61 10.90 14.54 8.17
C PRO A 61 12.33 14.01 8.19
N PHE A 62 12.64 13.11 7.26
CA PHE A 62 13.99 12.60 7.10
C PHE A 62 14.89 13.70 6.49
N PRO A 63 15.97 14.13 7.18
CA PRO A 63 16.80 15.22 6.70
C PRO A 63 17.72 14.76 5.56
N ALA A 64 17.78 15.51 4.46
CA ALA A 64 18.60 15.18 3.30
C ALA A 64 20.10 14.97 3.63
N ARG A 65 20.62 15.67 4.65
CA ARG A 65 22.01 15.52 5.13
C ARG A 65 22.31 14.15 5.74
N LEU A 66 21.30 13.44 6.25
CA LEU A 66 21.47 12.11 6.85
C LEU A 66 21.41 10.99 5.80
N CYS A 67 20.86 11.27 4.61
CA CYS A 67 20.72 10.28 3.52
C CYS A 67 22.03 9.54 3.16
N PRO A 68 23.21 10.20 3.07
CA PRO A 68 24.46 9.48 2.81
C PRO A 68 24.92 8.57 3.95
N PHE A 69 24.51 8.87 5.19
CA PHE A 69 24.93 8.14 6.40
C PHE A 69 23.93 7.06 6.82
N ASP A 70 22.67 7.19 6.40
CA ASP A 70 21.59 6.24 6.66
C ASP A 70 20.81 5.97 5.36
N PRO A 71 21.20 4.95 4.59
CA PRO A 71 20.54 4.60 3.33
C PRO A 71 19.18 3.92 3.53
N GLY A 72 18.66 3.83 4.76
CA GLY A 72 17.37 3.18 5.07
C GLY A 72 17.44 1.65 5.17
N PHE A 73 18.58 1.04 4.90
CA PHE A 73 18.77 -0.41 5.02
C PHE A 73 19.22 -0.88 6.41
N ALA A 74 19.71 0.02 7.25
CA ALA A 74 20.24 -0.31 8.58
C ALA A 74 19.18 -0.96 9.49
N ARG A 75 17.92 -0.54 9.32
CA ARG A 75 16.76 -1.06 10.07
C ARG A 75 16.07 -2.23 9.34
N ARG A 76 16.61 -2.76 8.25
CA ARG A 76 15.95 -3.87 7.54
C ARG A 76 16.41 -5.21 8.11
N HIS A 77 15.47 -6.02 8.56
CA HIS A 77 15.67 -7.39 9.01
C HIS A 77 14.78 -8.38 8.21
N GLU A 78 14.86 -9.67 8.53
CA GLU A 78 14.12 -10.72 7.79
C GLU A 78 12.60 -10.50 7.81
N ASN A 79 12.07 -10.11 8.97
CA ASN A 79 10.66 -9.76 9.17
C ASN A 79 10.23 -8.39 8.57
N SER A 80 11.11 -7.63 7.92
CA SER A 80 10.77 -6.33 7.30
C SER A 80 10.10 -6.55 5.94
N LYS A 81 8.93 -7.19 5.93
CA LYS A 81 8.18 -7.56 4.72
C LYS A 81 6.84 -6.86 4.67
N LEU A 82 6.40 -6.57 3.46
CA LEU A 82 5.02 -6.14 3.17
C LEU A 82 4.22 -7.37 2.77
N ILE A 83 3.21 -7.72 3.56
CA ILE A 83 2.25 -8.78 3.25
C ILE A 83 0.95 -8.11 2.85
N ILE A 84 0.41 -8.49 1.69
CA ILE A 84 -0.87 -7.97 1.20
C ILE A 84 -1.89 -9.09 1.30
N VAL A 85 -2.97 -8.84 2.03
CA VAL A 85 -4.11 -9.75 2.14
C VAL A 85 -5.15 -9.32 1.11
N GLU A 86 -5.32 -10.14 0.08
CA GLU A 86 -6.31 -9.94 -0.98
C GLU A 86 -7.53 -10.84 -0.77
N GLY A 87 -8.69 -10.38 -1.22
CA GLY A 87 -9.94 -11.14 -1.11
C GLY A 87 -11.19 -10.34 -1.48
N ASN A 88 -12.26 -11.07 -1.80
CA ASN A 88 -13.55 -10.49 -2.15
C ASN A 88 -14.14 -9.64 -1.00
N ILE A 89 -15.16 -8.85 -1.29
CA ILE A 89 -15.92 -8.11 -0.27
C ILE A 89 -16.69 -9.13 0.58
N GLY A 90 -16.64 -8.99 1.91
CA GLY A 90 -17.33 -9.88 2.84
C GLY A 90 -16.60 -11.19 3.20
N SER A 91 -15.37 -11.41 2.74
CA SER A 91 -14.62 -12.65 3.01
C SER A 91 -13.95 -12.74 4.39
N GLY A 92 -14.28 -11.85 5.35
CA GLY A 92 -13.65 -11.82 6.67
C GLY A 92 -12.15 -11.46 6.68
N LYS A 93 -11.61 -10.91 5.58
CA LYS A 93 -10.17 -10.64 5.44
C LYS A 93 -9.59 -9.70 6.52
N SER A 94 -10.39 -8.80 7.06
CA SER A 94 -9.89 -7.81 8.02
C SER A 94 -9.57 -8.43 9.38
N GLU A 95 -10.36 -9.42 9.81
CA GLU A 95 -10.07 -10.18 11.03
C GLU A 95 -8.81 -11.02 10.84
N PHE A 96 -8.72 -11.74 9.72
CA PHE A 96 -7.54 -12.52 9.38
C PHE A 96 -6.26 -11.68 9.27
N ALA A 97 -6.33 -10.50 8.63
CA ALA A 97 -5.18 -9.61 8.49
C ALA A 97 -4.69 -9.09 9.85
N ARG A 98 -5.62 -8.80 10.77
CA ARG A 98 -5.29 -8.40 12.13
C ARG A 98 -4.65 -9.54 12.92
N GLU A 99 -5.22 -10.74 12.88
CA GLU A 99 -4.65 -11.92 13.56
C GLU A 99 -3.27 -12.29 13.02
N LEU A 100 -3.07 -12.20 11.70
CA LEU A 100 -1.79 -12.44 11.06
C LEU A 100 -0.73 -11.41 11.50
N ALA A 101 -1.12 -10.13 11.56
CA ALA A 101 -0.25 -9.07 12.05
C ALA A 101 0.13 -9.30 13.52
N ASP A 102 -0.84 -9.67 14.35
CA ASP A 102 -0.64 -9.96 15.77
C ASP A 102 0.26 -11.18 16.01
N ALA A 103 0.19 -12.21 15.17
CA ALA A 103 1.04 -13.39 15.25
C ALA A 103 2.51 -13.07 14.89
N LEU A 104 2.71 -12.30 13.83
CA LEU A 104 4.04 -11.94 13.32
C LEU A 104 4.67 -10.72 14.01
N GLY A 105 3.89 -9.94 14.77
CA GLY A 105 4.32 -8.67 15.35
C GLY A 105 4.43 -7.55 14.30
N PHE A 106 3.65 -7.64 13.22
CA PHE A 106 3.65 -6.67 12.13
C PHE A 106 2.66 -5.55 12.43
N TYR A 107 2.86 -4.40 11.78
CA TYR A 107 1.89 -3.32 11.83
C TYR A 107 0.72 -3.63 10.89
N HIS A 108 -0.49 -3.70 11.44
CA HIS A 108 -1.71 -3.85 10.65
C HIS A 108 -2.15 -2.49 10.11
N MET A 109 -2.29 -2.39 8.80
CA MET A 109 -2.83 -1.21 8.14
C MET A 109 -4.20 -1.58 7.52
N PRO A 110 -5.32 -1.07 8.07
CA PRO A 110 -6.67 -1.46 7.67
C PRO A 110 -6.97 -0.98 6.26
N SER A 111 -7.88 -1.63 5.54
CA SER A 111 -8.21 -1.22 4.17
C SER A 111 -8.78 0.19 4.12
N PHE A 112 -8.45 0.92 3.06
CA PHE A 112 -9.04 2.23 2.76
C PHE A 112 -10.59 2.16 2.77
N SER A 113 -11.22 3.06 3.53
CA SER A 113 -12.67 3.27 3.51
C SER A 113 -13.01 4.64 2.90
N MET A 114 -13.94 4.68 1.95
CA MET A 114 -14.36 5.94 1.31
C MET A 114 -14.91 6.96 2.31
N ASN A 115 -15.50 6.49 3.42
CA ASN A 115 -16.02 7.35 4.47
C ASN A 115 -14.95 8.28 5.06
N GLU A 116 -13.67 7.88 5.05
CA GLU A 116 -12.58 8.70 5.58
C GLU A 116 -12.32 9.95 4.74
N ILE A 117 -12.52 9.88 3.42
CA ILE A 117 -12.37 11.02 2.50
C ILE A 117 -13.50 12.02 2.69
N LEU A 118 -14.70 11.51 2.96
CA LEU A 118 -15.91 12.32 3.09
C LEU A 118 -15.94 13.15 4.38
N ILE A 119 -15.02 12.89 5.31
CA ILE A 119 -14.87 13.65 6.54
C ILE A 119 -13.82 14.76 6.31
N ASP A 120 -14.27 16.01 6.37
CA ASP A 120 -13.39 17.17 6.27
C ASP A 120 -12.43 17.27 7.48
N ARG A 121 -11.43 18.15 7.38
CA ARG A 121 -10.46 18.47 8.44
C ARG A 121 -11.12 18.87 9.77
N TYR A 122 -12.30 19.49 9.71
CA TYR A 122 -13.08 19.89 10.88
C TYR A 122 -14.01 18.77 11.41
N GLY A 123 -13.97 17.58 10.83
CA GLY A 123 -14.85 16.46 11.23
C GLY A 123 -16.26 16.54 10.64
N ASN A 124 -16.50 17.42 9.67
CA ASN A 124 -17.80 17.55 9.02
C ASN A 124 -17.93 16.55 7.88
N ASP A 125 -19.06 15.85 7.80
CA ASP A 125 -19.38 14.98 6.68
C ASP A 125 -19.82 15.83 5.46
N MET A 126 -19.08 15.70 4.37
CA MET A 126 -19.32 16.39 3.09
C MET A 126 -20.71 16.09 2.51
N ARG A 127 -21.27 14.92 2.83
CA ARG A 127 -22.61 14.51 2.36
C ARG A 127 -23.70 15.49 2.77
N LYS A 128 -23.55 16.14 3.94
CA LYS A 128 -24.51 17.15 4.44
C LYS A 128 -24.63 18.34 3.48
N PHE A 129 -23.55 18.70 2.79
CA PHE A 129 -23.49 19.85 1.89
C PHE A 129 -23.83 19.52 0.44
N HIS A 130 -24.18 18.27 0.11
CA HIS A 130 -24.48 17.86 -1.28
C HIS A 130 -25.65 18.64 -1.91
N HIS A 131 -26.56 19.18 -1.11
CA HIS A 131 -27.65 20.03 -1.60
C HIS A 131 -27.16 21.39 -2.15
N LEU A 132 -26.00 21.86 -1.71
CA LEU A 132 -25.37 23.10 -2.19
C LEU A 132 -24.66 22.91 -3.53
N PHE A 133 -24.33 21.67 -3.90
CA PHE A 133 -23.54 21.35 -5.09
C PHE A 133 -24.36 20.62 -6.16
N PRO A 134 -24.19 20.98 -7.45
CA PRO A 134 -24.66 20.17 -8.57
C PRO A 134 -24.07 18.74 -8.53
N LYS A 135 -24.77 17.74 -9.09
CA LYS A 135 -24.36 16.30 -9.06
C LYS A 135 -22.89 16.09 -9.45
N ARG A 136 -22.40 16.85 -10.44
CA ARG A 136 -21.04 16.74 -10.98
C ARG A 136 -19.92 17.17 -10.02
N PHE A 137 -20.21 18.03 -9.04
CA PHE A 137 -19.23 18.55 -8.09
C PHE A 137 -19.33 17.92 -6.71
N ARG A 138 -20.19 16.90 -6.54
CA ARG A 138 -20.26 16.14 -5.31
C ARG A 138 -19.10 15.17 -5.24
N VAL A 139 -18.59 14.93 -4.04
CA VAL A 139 -17.59 13.88 -3.85
C VAL A 139 -18.27 12.54 -4.09
N PRO A 140 -17.72 11.67 -4.96
CA PRO A 140 -18.30 10.36 -5.20
C PRO A 140 -18.30 9.52 -3.92
N ASP A 141 -19.35 8.73 -3.75
CA ASP A 141 -19.60 7.94 -2.55
C ASP A 141 -20.02 6.52 -2.94
N GLU A 142 -19.66 5.54 -2.11
CA GLU A 142 -20.06 4.14 -2.26
C GLU A 142 -21.59 4.01 -2.32
N ILE A 143 -22.30 4.79 -1.50
CA ILE A 143 -23.77 4.79 -1.48
C ILE A 143 -24.34 5.34 -2.80
N MET A 144 -23.68 6.34 -3.41
CA MET A 144 -24.11 6.86 -4.72
C MET A 144 -23.91 5.81 -5.81
N PHE A 145 -22.78 5.10 -5.78
CA PHE A 145 -22.49 4.02 -6.70
C PHE A 145 -23.50 2.87 -6.58
N TYR A 146 -23.85 2.43 -5.37
CA TYR A 146 -24.86 1.37 -5.20
C TYR A 146 -26.26 1.77 -5.67
N LYS A 147 -26.59 3.06 -5.69
CA LYS A 147 -27.88 3.56 -6.19
C LYS A 147 -27.91 3.71 -7.71
N ASP A 148 -26.84 4.22 -8.29
CA ASP A 148 -26.75 4.56 -9.72
C ASP A 148 -25.31 4.30 -10.22
N PRO A 149 -24.97 3.03 -10.51
CA PRO A 149 -23.61 2.65 -10.88
C PRO A 149 -23.23 3.09 -12.31
N ALA A 150 -24.21 3.40 -13.17
CA ALA A 150 -23.98 3.90 -14.53
C ALA A 150 -23.74 5.42 -14.59
N SER A 151 -23.63 6.09 -13.44
CA SER A 151 -23.38 7.53 -13.40
C SER A 151 -21.94 7.89 -13.77
N ASP A 152 -21.74 9.08 -14.36
CA ASP A 152 -20.40 9.66 -14.63
C ASP A 152 -19.49 9.67 -13.39
N GLN A 153 -20.08 9.70 -12.19
CA GLN A 153 -19.34 9.75 -10.92
C GLN A 153 -18.68 8.42 -10.56
N THR A 154 -19.09 7.31 -11.18
CA THR A 154 -18.48 5.99 -10.94
C THR A 154 -17.01 5.95 -11.37
N ALA A 155 -16.68 6.54 -12.52
CA ALA A 155 -15.30 6.63 -12.97
C ALA A 155 -14.45 7.50 -12.03
N VAL A 156 -15.00 8.63 -11.57
CA VAL A 156 -14.34 9.50 -10.59
C VAL A 156 -14.11 8.77 -9.27
N MET A 157 -15.12 8.04 -8.79
CA MET A 157 -15.04 7.21 -7.58
C MET A 157 -13.89 6.21 -7.67
N GLN A 158 -13.84 5.45 -8.76
CA GLN A 158 -12.84 4.41 -8.95
C GLN A 158 -11.42 5.00 -9.00
N ASN A 159 -11.24 6.16 -9.64
CA ASN A 159 -9.97 6.87 -9.64
C ASN A 159 -9.58 7.36 -8.23
N THR A 160 -10.53 7.88 -7.44
CA THR A 160 -10.28 8.28 -6.05
C THR A 160 -9.88 7.09 -5.18
N ILE A 161 -10.57 5.95 -5.30
CA ILE A 161 -10.20 4.71 -4.58
C ILE A 161 -8.77 4.30 -4.92
N TYR A 162 -8.43 4.31 -6.21
CA TYR A 162 -7.09 3.96 -6.68
C TYR A 162 -6.01 4.85 -6.08
N GLN A 163 -6.20 6.18 -6.13
CA GLN A 163 -5.27 7.15 -5.55
C GLN A 163 -5.08 6.93 -4.05
N CYS A 164 -6.16 6.71 -3.30
CA CYS A 164 -6.05 6.51 -1.86
C CYS A 164 -5.40 5.18 -1.48
N ARG A 165 -5.63 4.11 -2.27
CA ARG A 165 -4.90 2.84 -2.09
C ARG A 165 -3.42 2.99 -2.42
N PHE A 166 -3.08 3.81 -3.42
CA PHE A 166 -1.70 4.13 -3.75
C PHE A 166 -1.01 4.88 -2.60
N ASP A 167 -1.64 5.91 -2.06
CA ASP A 167 -1.14 6.64 -0.89
C ASP A 167 -0.96 5.71 0.32
N GLN A 168 -1.93 4.84 0.56
CA GLN A 168 -1.85 3.86 1.63
C GLN A 168 -0.68 2.88 1.47
N TYR A 169 -0.45 2.40 0.24
CA TYR A 169 0.69 1.55 -0.09
C TYR A 169 2.02 2.27 0.13
N LEU A 170 2.12 3.53 -0.27
CA LEU A 170 3.28 4.37 0.00
C LEU A 170 3.51 4.58 1.51
N ASN A 171 2.44 4.74 2.28
CA ASN A 171 2.52 4.88 3.73
C ASN A 171 3.02 3.60 4.41
N ALA A 172 2.63 2.43 3.89
CA ALA A 172 3.14 1.14 4.34
C ALA A 172 4.65 0.99 4.04
N LEU A 173 5.09 1.38 2.83
CA LEU A 173 6.52 1.37 2.48
C LEU A 173 7.32 2.34 3.35
N ALA A 174 6.81 3.55 3.58
CA ALA A 174 7.44 4.52 4.47
C ALA A 174 7.58 3.97 5.89
N HIS A 175 6.58 3.24 6.39
CA HIS A 175 6.66 2.60 7.70
C HIS A 175 7.79 1.57 7.75
N ILE A 176 7.87 0.65 6.78
CA ILE A 176 8.89 -0.40 6.71
C ILE A 176 10.30 0.20 6.63
N LEU A 177 10.50 1.21 5.77
CA LEU A 177 11.82 1.81 5.56
C LEU A 177 12.32 2.59 6.77
N ASN A 178 11.43 3.24 7.52
CA ASN A 178 11.82 4.05 8.68
C ASN A 178 11.93 3.23 9.96
N THR A 179 11.12 2.18 10.14
CA THR A 179 11.06 1.42 11.39
C THR A 179 11.70 0.04 11.32
N GLY A 180 11.76 -0.57 10.13
CA GLY A 180 12.10 -1.98 9.97
C GLY A 180 10.94 -2.93 10.24
N GLN A 181 9.84 -2.48 10.84
CA GLN A 181 8.71 -3.34 11.16
C GLN A 181 7.96 -3.74 9.89
N GLY A 182 7.64 -5.04 9.76
CA GLY A 182 6.80 -5.54 8.68
C GLY A 182 5.38 -4.97 8.75
N VAL A 183 4.71 -4.92 7.60
CA VAL A 183 3.34 -4.38 7.50
C VAL A 183 2.44 -5.42 6.86
N VAL A 184 1.26 -5.61 7.44
CA VAL A 184 0.14 -6.34 6.81
C VAL A 184 -0.85 -5.30 6.29
N LEU A 185 -1.05 -5.30 4.98
CA LEU A 185 -1.91 -4.37 4.27
C LEU A 185 -3.14 -5.11 3.70
N GLU A 186 -4.32 -4.54 3.88
CA GLU A 186 -5.56 -5.07 3.31
C GLU A 186 -5.87 -4.46 1.95
N ARG A 187 -5.79 -5.29 0.90
CA ARG A 187 -5.86 -4.91 -0.52
C ARG A 187 -4.78 -3.92 -0.96
N SER A 188 -4.40 -4.03 -2.22
CA SER A 188 -3.39 -3.19 -2.85
C SER A 188 -3.91 -2.55 -4.14
N LEU A 189 -3.10 -1.64 -4.68
CA LEU A 189 -3.29 -1.10 -6.03
C LEU A 189 -3.31 -2.20 -7.11
N TYR A 190 -2.66 -3.33 -6.87
CA TYR A 190 -2.57 -4.42 -7.83
C TYR A 190 -3.87 -5.22 -7.95
N SER A 191 -4.80 -5.14 -7.00
CA SER A 191 -6.10 -5.82 -7.13
C SER A 191 -7.20 -4.93 -7.69
N ASP A 192 -6.93 -3.63 -7.87
CA ASP A 192 -7.96 -2.69 -8.29
C ASP A 192 -8.44 -2.93 -9.72
N PHE A 193 -7.57 -3.47 -10.60
CA PHE A 193 -7.93 -3.79 -11.98
C PHE A 193 -9.08 -4.81 -12.07
N VAL A 194 -9.24 -5.69 -11.08
CA VAL A 194 -10.33 -6.68 -11.05
C VAL A 194 -11.67 -5.98 -10.93
N PHE A 195 -11.74 -4.93 -10.10
CA PHE A 195 -12.95 -4.11 -9.97
C PHE A 195 -13.21 -3.31 -11.24
N VAL A 196 -12.18 -2.68 -11.82
CA VAL A 196 -12.36 -1.92 -13.06
C VAL A 196 -12.83 -2.82 -14.22
N ASN A 197 -12.27 -4.03 -14.34
CA ASN A 197 -12.70 -5.00 -15.34
C ASN A 197 -14.16 -5.44 -15.12
N ALA A 198 -14.55 -5.72 -13.87
CA ALA A 198 -15.93 -6.06 -13.54
C ALA A 198 -16.90 -4.89 -13.82
N MET A 199 -16.50 -3.65 -13.56
CA MET A 199 -17.28 -2.45 -13.89
C MET A 199 -17.38 -2.23 -15.40
N ARG A 200 -16.31 -2.53 -16.16
CA ARG A 200 -16.36 -2.53 -17.62
C ARG A 200 -17.37 -3.55 -18.09
N GLU A 201 -17.31 -4.79 -17.63
CA GLU A 201 -18.25 -5.85 -18.04
C GLU A 201 -19.73 -5.48 -17.88
N LYS A 202 -20.04 -4.54 -16.98
CA LYS A 202 -21.39 -4.00 -16.75
C LYS A 202 -21.66 -2.66 -17.46
N ASP A 203 -20.74 -2.18 -18.29
CA ASP A 203 -20.79 -0.91 -19.01
C ASP A 203 -20.98 0.32 -18.11
N TRP A 204 -20.42 0.28 -16.90
CA TRP A 204 -20.46 1.41 -15.95
C TRP A 204 -19.33 2.42 -16.16
N ILE A 205 -18.26 2.00 -16.84
CA ILE A 205 -17.06 2.78 -17.10
C ILE A 205 -16.75 2.71 -18.59
N SER A 206 -16.35 3.85 -19.16
CA SER A 206 -16.01 3.96 -20.58
C SER A 206 -14.64 3.33 -20.88
N PRO A 207 -14.41 2.83 -22.11
CA PRO A 207 -13.14 2.21 -22.47
C PRO A 207 -11.95 3.19 -22.42
N GLU A 208 -12.20 4.49 -22.60
CA GLU A 208 -11.16 5.52 -22.53
C GLU A 208 -10.55 5.62 -21.12
N PHE A 209 -11.37 5.39 -20.08
CA PHE A 209 -10.90 5.41 -18.70
C PHE A 209 -9.90 4.28 -18.39
N LEU A 210 -10.08 3.10 -18.99
CA LEU A 210 -9.14 1.98 -18.84
C LEU A 210 -7.76 2.31 -19.41
N ASN A 211 -7.72 3.01 -20.55
CA ASN A 211 -6.45 3.41 -21.16
C ASN A 211 -5.65 4.37 -20.27
N ILE A 212 -6.33 5.20 -19.45
CA ILE A 212 -5.67 6.13 -18.53
C ILE A 212 -5.08 5.41 -17.31
N ILE A 213 -5.72 4.33 -16.84
CA ILE A 213 -5.31 3.62 -15.63
C ILE A 213 -4.24 2.54 -15.89
N ILE A 214 -4.24 1.95 -17.09
CA ILE A 214 -3.37 0.80 -17.42
C ILE A 214 -2.01 1.23 -18.01
N LEU A 215 -1.86 2.48 -18.47
CA LEU A 215 -0.60 3.05 -18.96
C LEU A 215 0.27 3.60 -17.82
#